data_AF-A0A2G2EIT7-F1
#
_entry.id   AF-A0A2G2EIT7-F1
#
_cell.length_a   1.000
_cell.length_b   1.000
_cell.length_c   1.000
_cell.angle_alpha   90.00
_cell.angle_beta   90.00
_cell.angle_gamma   90.00
#
_symmetry.space_group_name_H-M   'P 1'
#
loop_
_entity.id
_entity.type
_entity.pdbx_description
1 polymer ?
#
loop_
_entity_poly.entity_id
_entity_poly.type
_entity_poly.pdbx_seq_one_letter_code
_entity_poly.pdbx_strand_id
1 'polypeptide(L)'
;MIELKNLHIGYSESILECENIKLECGEVYVLVGKNGIGKSTLLKTLSKQISAKSGQILLEGKEIRQVSTSELPKLLSFVPIHFPHMDYVRAREFISAGRAPYTNAMGK
;
A
#
# COMPACT_ATOMS: atom_id res chain seq x y z
N MET A 1 4.96 11.69 3.71
CA MET A 1 3.57 12.07 4.05
C MET A 1 2.59 11.37 3.11
N ILE A 2 1.50 10.84 3.65
CA ILE A 2 0.37 10.27 2.88
C ILE A 2 -0.89 11.09 3.18
N GLU A 3 -1.63 11.51 2.16
CA GLU A 3 -2.91 12.22 2.32
C GLU A 3 -4.03 11.50 1.56
N LEU A 4 -5.19 11.35 2.20
CA LEU A 4 -6.42 10.79 1.62
C LEU A 4 -7.47 11.88 1.54
N LYS A 5 -7.93 12.21 0.33
CA LYS A 5 -8.90 13.28 0.09
C LYS A 5 -10.19 12.69 -0.46
N ASN A 6 -11.26 12.74 0.34
CA ASN A 6 -12.60 12.23 0.04
C ASN A 6 -12.56 10.85 -0.64
N LEU A 7 -11.83 9.93 0.00
CA LEU A 7 -11.49 8.65 -0.60
C LEU A 7 -12.60 7.64 -0.39
N HIS A 8 -13.14 7.09 -1.48
CA HIS A 8 -14.10 6.00 -1.44
C HIS A 8 -13.45 4.72 -1.96
N ILE A 9 -13.58 3.62 -1.21
CA ILE A 9 -12.92 2.35 -1.53
C ILE A 9 -13.90 1.19 -1.56
N GLY A 10 -13.59 0.17 -2.36
CA GLY A 10 -14.38 -1.05 -2.45
C GLY A 10 -14.12 -1.82 -3.75
N TYR A 11 -14.71 -3.02 -3.87
CA TYR A 11 -14.53 -3.89 -5.03
C TYR A 11 -15.59 -3.61 -6.11
N SER A 12 -16.85 -3.90 -5.81
CA SER A 12 -18.00 -3.59 -6.67
C SER A 12 -18.59 -2.25 -6.25
N GLU A 13 -19.03 -2.18 -4.99
CA GLU A 13 -19.62 -1.01 -4.35
C GLU A 13 -18.62 -0.36 -3.36
N SER A 14 -18.87 0.90 -3.01
CA SER A 14 -18.11 1.58 -1.96
C SER A 14 -18.49 1.01 -0.59
N ILE A 15 -17.49 0.62 0.20
CA ILE A 15 -17.68 0.02 1.53
C ILE A 15 -17.12 0.88 2.66
N LEU A 16 -16.24 1.83 2.34
CA LEU A 16 -15.62 2.72 3.31
C LEU A 16 -15.30 4.06 2.64
N GLU A 17 -15.56 5.12 3.38
CA GLU A 17 -15.20 6.49 3.04
C GLU A 17 -14.17 7.00 4.05
N CYS A 18 -13.16 7.71 3.54
CA CYS A 18 -12.12 8.33 4.36
C CYS A 18 -12.04 9.81 3.99
N GLU A 19 -12.53 10.66 4.89
CA GLU A 19 -12.51 12.11 4.72
C GLU A 19 -11.20 12.69 5.27
N ASN A 20 -10.41 13.29 4.38
CA ASN A 20 -9.30 14.20 4.72
C ASN A 20 -8.32 13.69 5.78
N ILE A 21 -7.86 12.45 5.64
CA ILE A 21 -6.86 11.84 6.52
C ILE A 21 -5.45 12.27 6.06
N LYS A 22 -4.61 12.68 7.02
CA LYS A 22 -3.18 12.92 6.79
C LYS A 22 -2.34 12.06 7.71
N LEU A 23 -1.36 11.37 7.14
CA LEU A 23 -0.39 10.55 7.82
C LEU A 23 1.01 11.16 7.63
N GLU A 24 1.59 11.61 8.72
CA GLU A 24 2.86 12.31 8.74
C GLU A 24 4.04 11.34 8.82
N CYS A 25 5.21 11.81 8.37
CA CYS A 25 6.45 11.03 8.48
C CYS A 25 6.91 10.94 9.93
N GLY A 26 7.47 9.79 10.31
CA GLY A 26 8.00 9.56 11.67
C GLY A 26 6.96 9.08 12.69
N GLU A 27 5.69 9.01 12.28
CA GLU A 27 4.58 8.62 13.14
C GLU A 27 4.16 7.15 12.93
N VAL A 28 3.61 6.54 13.97
CA VAL A 28 3.03 5.19 13.92
C VAL A 28 1.51 5.29 14.07
N TYR A 29 0.80 4.83 13.05
CA TYR A 29 -0.66 4.87 13.02
C TYR A 29 -1.25 3.46 13.19
N VAL A 30 -2.36 3.38 13.92
CA VAL A 30 -3.10 2.13 14.13
C VAL A 30 -4.48 2.25 13.50
N LEU A 31 -4.79 1.33 12.58
CA LEU A 31 -6.12 1.23 11.96
C LEU A 31 -7.00 0.25 12.73
N VAL A 32 -8.00 0.77 13.43
CA VAL A 32 -8.94 -0.02 14.25
C VAL A 32 -10.35 -0.04 13.65
N GLY A 33 -11.12 -1.08 13.95
CA GLY A 33 -12.52 -1.20 13.51
C GLY A 33 -13.01 -2.64 13.49
N LYS A 34 -14.31 -2.84 13.28
CA LYS A 34 -14.93 -4.18 13.22
C LYS A 34 -14.44 -4.99 12.00
N ASN A 35 -14.58 -6.31 12.06
CA ASN A 35 -14.32 -7.15 10.89
C ASN A 35 -15.32 -6.81 9.78
N GLY A 36 -14.84 -6.80 8.52
CA GLY A 36 -15.67 -6.46 7.36
C GLY A 36 -15.79 -4.97 7.03
N ILE A 37 -15.38 -4.05 7.90
CA ILE A 37 -15.50 -2.59 7.67
C ILE A 37 -14.60 -2.04 6.54
N GLY A 38 -13.76 -2.87 5.93
CA GLY A 38 -12.89 -2.45 4.82
C GLY A 38 -11.45 -2.09 5.17
N LYS A 39 -10.95 -2.41 6.38
CA LYS A 39 -9.54 -2.14 6.77
C LYS A 39 -8.52 -2.72 5.77
N SER A 40 -8.64 -4.01 5.45
CA SER A 40 -7.76 -4.65 4.47
C SER A 40 -7.94 -4.08 3.07
N THR A 41 -9.16 -3.65 2.72
CA THR A 41 -9.44 -2.97 1.45
C THR A 41 -8.75 -1.62 1.39
N LEU A 42 -8.72 -0.85 2.49
CA LEU A 42 -8.00 0.43 2.58
C LEU A 42 -6.51 0.20 2.36
N LEU A 43 -5.90 -0.72 3.08
CA LEU A 43 -4.46 -1.02 2.93
C LEU A 43 -4.11 -1.48 1.50
N LYS A 44 -4.95 -2.32 0.89
CA LYS A 44 -4.78 -2.74 -0.52
C LYS A 44 -4.97 -1.59 -1.52
N THR A 45 -5.83 -0.62 -1.20
CA THR A 45 -6.03 0.56 -2.03
C THR A 45 -4.83 1.50 -1.94
N LEU A 46 -4.31 1.73 -0.74
CA LEU A 46 -3.09 2.50 -0.51
C LEU A 46 -1.87 1.89 -1.20
N SER A 47 -1.78 0.56 -1.26
CA SER A 47 -0.70 -0.15 -1.97
C SER A 47 -0.94 -0.31 -3.48
N LYS A 48 -1.98 0.34 -4.04
CA LYS A 48 -2.33 0.30 -5.48
C LYS A 48 -2.66 -1.11 -5.99
N GLN A 49 -2.96 -2.06 -5.10
CA GLN A 49 -3.47 -3.39 -5.45
C GLN A 49 -4.95 -3.37 -5.85
N ILE A 50 -5.70 -2.40 -5.34
CA ILE A 50 -7.09 -2.12 -5.70
C ILE A 50 -7.21 -0.64 -6.02
N SER A 51 -7.92 -0.30 -7.09
CA SER A 51 -8.19 1.10 -7.43
C SER A 51 -9.24 1.70 -6.49
N ALA A 52 -8.99 2.91 -6.01
CA ALA A 52 -10.03 3.69 -5.33
C ALA A 52 -11.20 3.97 -6.29
N LYS A 53 -12.43 3.97 -5.77
CA LYS A 53 -13.64 4.25 -6.56
C LYS A 53 -13.73 5.73 -6.91
N SER A 54 -13.40 6.59 -5.96
CA SER A 54 -13.30 8.04 -6.13
C SER A 54 -12.40 8.64 -5.04
N GLY A 55 -12.13 9.93 -5.15
CA GLY A 55 -11.17 10.63 -4.29
C GLY A 55 -9.73 10.51 -4.77
N GLN A 56 -8.81 10.96 -3.91
CA GLN A 56 -7.38 11.04 -4.23
C GLN A 56 -6.52 10.48 -3.09
N ILE A 57 -5.40 9.86 -3.47
CA ILE A 57 -4.35 9.45 -2.55
C ILE A 57 -3.08 10.17 -2.98
N LEU A 58 -2.52 10.98 -2.09
CA LEU A 58 -1.28 11.71 -2.32
C LEU A 58 -0.17 11.05 -1.51
N LEU A 59 0.97 10.79 -2.17
CA LEU A 59 2.20 10.32 -1.56
C LEU A 59 3.28 11.38 -1.80
N GLU A 60 3.78 11.99 -0.74
CA GLU A 60 4.70 13.16 -0.81
C GLU A 60 4.15 14.27 -1.72
N GLY A 61 2.84 14.56 -1.63
CA GLY A 61 2.16 15.57 -2.42
C GLY A 61 1.87 15.18 -3.89
N LYS A 62 2.36 14.03 -4.37
CA LYS A 62 2.06 13.52 -5.73
C LYS A 62 0.90 12.53 -5.69
N GLU A 63 0.00 12.59 -6.67
CA GLU A 63 -1.10 11.64 -6.76
C GLU A 63 -0.58 10.22 -7.12
N ILE A 64 -0.98 9.20 -6.35
CA ILE A 64 -0.41 7.85 -6.42
C ILE A 64 -0.59 7.17 -7.79
N ARG A 65 -1.63 7.52 -8.55
CA ARG A 65 -1.88 7.04 -9.92
C ARG A 65 -0.83 7.58 -10.89
N GLN A 66 -0.31 8.79 -10.64
CA GLN A 66 0.76 9.40 -11.42
C GLN A 66 2.15 8.87 -11.05
N VAL A 67 2.31 8.26 -9.89
CA VAL A 67 3.57 7.61 -9.48
C VAL A 67 3.80 6.36 -10.33
N SER A 68 5.00 6.28 -10.93
CA SER A 68 5.36 5.18 -11.83
C SER A 68 5.51 3.85 -11.09
N THR A 69 5.37 2.74 -11.81
CA THR A 69 5.50 1.39 -11.24
C THR A 69 6.90 1.07 -10.72
N SER A 70 7.94 1.78 -11.19
CA SER A 70 9.32 1.64 -10.71
C SER A 70 9.65 2.58 -9.54
N GLU A 71 8.91 3.68 -9.38
CA GLU A 71 9.09 4.63 -8.27
C GLU A 71 8.28 4.22 -7.03
N LEU A 72 7.05 3.73 -7.20
CA LEU A 72 6.16 3.39 -6.09
C LEU A 72 6.78 2.42 -5.06
N PRO A 73 7.45 1.31 -5.45
CA PRO A 73 8.04 0.37 -4.49
C PRO A 73 9.22 0.95 -3.70
N LYS A 74 9.80 2.07 -4.13
CA LYS A 74 10.85 2.80 -3.40
C LYS A 74 10.26 3.68 -2.30
N LEU A 75 9.00 4.07 -2.44
CA LEU A 75 8.32 5.00 -1.53
C LEU A 75 7.37 4.29 -0.57
N LEU A 76 6.75 3.20 -1.00
CA LEU A 76 5.72 2.48 -0.25
C LEU A 76 5.97 0.97 -0.29
N SER A 77 5.96 0.34 0.88
CA SER A 77 6.01 -1.13 1.02
C SER A 77 4.75 -1.64 1.70
N PHE A 78 4.29 -2.82 1.30
CA PHE A 78 3.11 -3.46 1.84
C PHE A 78 3.45 -4.87 2.30
N VAL A 79 3.19 -5.16 3.58
CA VAL A 79 3.34 -6.50 4.15
C VAL A 79 1.94 -7.13 4.24
N PRO A 80 1.64 -8.16 3.43
CA PRO A 80 0.35 -8.81 3.45
C PRO A 80 0.17 -9.64 4.73
N ILE A 81 -1.08 -9.84 5.12
CA ILE A 81 -1.46 -10.70 6.27
C ILE A 81 -1.10 -12.17 5.99
N HIS A 82 -1.23 -12.60 4.74
CA HIS A 82 -0.85 -13.93 4.31
C HIS A 82 0.46 -13.86 3.53
N PHE A 83 1.48 -14.55 4.04
CA PHE A 83 2.72 -14.75 3.31
C PHE A 83 2.53 -15.86 2.27
N PRO A 84 3.04 -15.67 1.04
CA PRO A 84 3.08 -16.75 0.07
C PRO A 84 3.96 -17.88 0.61
N HIS A 85 3.51 -19.12 0.45
CA HIS A 85 4.37 -20.27 0.70
C HIS A 85 5.52 -20.23 -0.32
N MET A 86 6.74 -20.09 0.19
CA MET A 86 7.96 -20.13 -0.60
C MET A 86 8.75 -21.38 -0.21
N ASP A 87 8.53 -22.45 -0.95
CA ASP A 87 9.31 -23.66 -0.78
C ASP A 87 10.71 -23.45 -1.36
N TYR A 88 11.73 -23.99 -0.67
CA TYR A 88 13.12 -24.03 -1.14
C TYR A 88 13.82 -22.66 -1.31
N VAL A 89 13.35 -21.60 -0.65
CA VAL A 89 14.01 -20.28 -0.64
C VAL A 89 14.68 -20.02 0.70
N ARG A 90 15.96 -19.61 0.69
CA ARG A 90 16.65 -19.23 1.93
C ARG A 90 16.17 -17.86 2.39
N ALA A 91 16.15 -17.63 3.70
CA ALA A 91 15.79 -16.33 4.29
C ALA A 91 16.55 -15.15 3.64
N ARG A 92 17.86 -15.33 3.37
CA ARG A 92 18.67 -14.30 2.68
C ARG A 92 18.14 -13.96 1.28
N GLU A 93 17.68 -14.96 0.53
CA GLU A 93 17.21 -14.79 -0.85
C GLU A 93 15.88 -14.06 -0.87
N PHE A 94 14.99 -14.42 0.08
CA PHE A 94 13.73 -13.73 0.28
C PHE A 94 13.93 -12.25 0.65
N ILE A 95 14.81 -11.96 1.61
CA ILE A 95 15.13 -10.58 2.00
C ILE A 95 15.76 -9.81 0.84
N SER A 96 16.69 -10.43 0.10
CA SER A 96 17.31 -9.81 -1.07
C SER A 96 16.30 -9.48 -2.18
N ALA A 97 15.27 -10.31 -2.38
CA ALA A 97 14.21 -10.00 -3.35
C ALA A 97 13.47 -8.70 -3.02
N GLY A 98 13.33 -8.36 -1.73
CA GLY A 98 12.77 -7.07 -1.29
C GLY A 98 13.61 -5.84 -1.71
N ARG A 99 14.88 -6.04 -2.12
CA ARG A 99 15.76 -4.98 -2.62
C ARG A 99 15.57 -4.69 -4.11
N ALA A 100 14.80 -5.50 -4.83
CA ALA A 100 14.58 -5.37 -6.28
C ALA A 100 14.26 -3.95 -6.79
N PRO A 101 13.55 -3.06 -6.05
CA PRO A 101 13.35 -1.68 -6.49
C PRO A 101 14.64 -0.85 -6.63
N TYR A 102 15.71 -1.23 -5.93
CA TYR A 102 17.00 -0.51 -5.89
C TYR A 102 18.11 -1.23 -6.67
N THR A 103 17.86 -2.43 -7.17
CA THR A 103 18.84 -3.36 -7.76
C THR A 103 18.22 -4.06 -8.98
N ASN A 104 18.76 -5.20 -9.40
CA ASN A 104 18.04 -6.13 -10.29
C ASN A 104 17.03 -7.01 -9.52
N ALA A 105 16.26 -7.84 -10.23
CA ALA A 105 15.26 -8.76 -9.68
C ALA A 105 15.78 -9.78 -8.64
N MET A 106 17.12 -9.92 -8.50
CA MET A 106 17.76 -10.80 -7.51
C MET A 106 18.42 -10.03 -6.36
N GLY A 107 18.21 -8.73 -6.22
CA GLY A 107 18.82 -7.96 -5.13
C GLY A 107 20.32 -7.66 -5.34
N LYS A 108 20.87 -7.89 -6.54
CA LYS A 108 22.28 -7.69 -6.87
C LYS A 108 22.52 -6.42 -7.68
#